data_AF-A0A3N0BE64-F1
#
_entry.id   AF-A0A3N0BE64-F1
#
_cell.length_a   1.000
_cell.length_b   1.000
_cell.length_c   1.000
_cell.angle_alpha   90.00
_cell.angle_beta   90.00
_cell.angle_gamma   90.00
#
_symmetry.space_group_name_H-M   'P 1'
#
loop_
_entity.id
_entity.type
_entity.pdbx_description
1 polymer ?
#
loop_
_entity_poly.entity_id
_entity_poly.type
_entity_poly.pdbx_seq_one_letter_code
_entity_poly.pdbx_strand_id
1 'polypeptide(L)'
;MKHLDGIDSIVDQFYGGFKKVFYRTTPKEAEVACRFAGLVPQFHVSADGLAHAYPDKLGSLSEEQYEKFCAWHLEICEDLTVLGSSVHGLIVCEKPCEGIKVK
;
A
#
# COMPACT_ATOMS: atom_id res chain seq x y z
N MET A 1 1.64 21.26 -5.65
CA MET A 1 1.88 20.64 -4.33
C MET A 1 0.79 21.13 -3.36
N LYS A 2 -0.16 20.28 -2.95
CA LYS A 2 -1.15 20.65 -1.90
C LYS A 2 -0.41 20.80 -0.57
N HIS A 3 -0.84 21.76 0.26
CA HIS A 3 -0.31 22.04 1.60
C HIS A 3 0.14 20.75 2.30
N LEU A 4 1.41 20.70 2.70
CA LEU A 4 1.86 19.66 3.61
C LEU A 4 1.07 19.88 4.90
N ASP A 5 0.31 18.86 5.32
CA ASP A 5 -0.35 18.86 6.61
C ASP A 5 0.72 19.15 7.69
N GLY A 6 0.44 20.06 8.62
CA GLY A 6 1.33 20.28 9.76
C GLY A 6 1.55 18.99 10.55
N ILE A 7 2.66 18.87 11.26
CA ILE A 7 3.02 17.63 11.97
C ILE A 7 1.90 17.14 12.91
N ASP A 8 1.21 18.07 13.58
CA ASP A 8 0.08 17.75 14.45
C ASP A 8 -1.07 17.10 13.67
N SER A 9 -1.40 17.63 12.49
CA SER A 9 -2.43 17.04 11.61
C SER A 9 -2.02 15.65 11.09
N ILE A 10 -0.73 15.43 10.83
CA ILE A 10 -0.23 14.10 10.44
C ILE A 10 -0.36 13.12 11.61
N VAL A 11 0.01 13.54 12.81
CA VAL A 11 -0.09 12.74 14.04
C VAL A 11 -1.55 12.41 14.36
N ASP A 12 -2.44 13.41 14.29
CA ASP A 12 -3.87 13.22 14.50
C ASP A 12 -4.47 12.25 13.47
N GLN A 13 -4.07 12.35 12.20
CA GLN A 13 -4.46 11.41 11.15
C GLN A 13 -3.94 9.99 11.43
N PHE A 14 -2.75 9.84 12.00
CA PHE A 14 -2.17 8.54 12.32
C PHE A 14 -2.92 7.85 13.46
N TYR A 15 -3.19 8.56 14.55
CA TYR A 15 -3.88 7.98 15.71
C TYR A 15 -5.41 7.92 15.54
N GLY A 16 -5.99 8.86 14.81
CA GLY A 16 -7.43 8.89 14.53
C GLY A 16 -7.84 8.05 13.32
N GLY A 17 -6.90 7.72 12.44
CA GLY A 17 -7.15 6.97 11.19
C GLY A 17 -7.89 7.77 10.11
N PHE A 18 -8.55 8.89 10.42
CA PHE A 18 -9.36 9.60 9.44
C PHE A 18 -8.60 10.69 8.68
N LYS A 19 -8.70 10.64 7.35
CA LYS A 19 -8.36 11.75 6.45
C LYS A 19 -9.58 12.10 5.60
N LYS A 20 -10.29 13.16 5.98
CA LYS A 20 -11.57 13.56 5.36
C LYS A 20 -12.58 12.40 5.42
N VAL A 21 -12.99 11.87 4.27
CA VAL A 21 -13.96 10.76 4.16
C VAL A 21 -13.31 9.38 4.12
N PHE A 22 -11.98 9.30 4.20
CA PHE A 22 -11.23 8.05 4.15
C PHE A 22 -10.73 7.65 5.52
N TYR A 23 -10.79 6.35 5.83
CA TYR A 23 -10.07 5.72 6.93
C TYR A 23 -8.76 5.14 6.39
N ARG A 24 -7.64 5.50 7.03
CA ARG A 24 -6.31 5.00 6.74
C ARG A 24 -6.07 3.76 7.57
N THR A 25 -6.15 2.63 6.89
CA THR A 25 -5.92 1.33 7.49
C THR A 25 -4.41 1.04 7.55
N THR A 26 -3.93 0.60 8.69
CA THR A 26 -2.59 0.00 8.81
C THR A 26 -2.55 -1.34 8.05
N PRO A 27 -1.37 -1.81 7.62
CA PRO A 27 -1.25 -3.13 7.01
C PRO A 27 -1.84 -4.26 7.89
N LYS A 28 -1.73 -4.11 9.22
CA LYS A 28 -2.25 -5.09 10.17
C LYS A 28 -3.77 -5.12 10.21
N GLU A 29 -4.41 -3.95 10.29
CA GLU A 29 -5.87 -3.87 10.28
C GLU A 29 -6.45 -4.40 8.96
N ALA A 30 -5.78 -4.12 7.83
CA ALA A 30 -6.20 -4.62 6.52
C ALA A 30 -6.13 -6.16 6.47
N GLU A 31 -5.05 -6.75 6.99
CA GLU A 31 -4.91 -8.21 7.12
C GLU A 31 -6.01 -8.82 8.01
N VAL A 32 -6.32 -8.17 9.14
CA VAL A 32 -7.41 -8.61 10.04
C VAL A 32 -8.75 -8.56 9.33
N ALA A 33 -9.04 -7.51 8.56
CA ALA A 33 -10.27 -7.40 7.78
C ALA A 33 -10.39 -8.52 6.73
N CYS A 34 -9.31 -8.84 6.02
CA CYS A 34 -9.28 -9.96 5.07
C CYS A 34 -9.58 -11.29 5.76
N ARG A 35 -8.93 -11.57 6.90
CA ARG A 35 -9.14 -12.81 7.66
C ARG A 35 -10.56 -12.90 8.24
N PHE A 36 -11.11 -11.78 8.71
CA PHE A 36 -12.50 -11.71 9.18
C PHE A 36 -13.49 -12.04 8.06
N ALA A 37 -13.17 -11.66 6.81
CA ALA A 37 -13.95 -12.02 5.63
C ALA A 37 -13.75 -13.49 5.17
N GLY A 38 -13.00 -14.30 5.91
CA GLY A 38 -12.71 -15.70 5.55
C GLY A 38 -11.70 -15.85 4.40
N LEU A 39 -10.94 -14.80 4.09
CA LEU A 39 -9.89 -14.84 3.08
C LEU A 39 -8.54 -15.14 3.71
N VAL A 40 -7.64 -15.73 2.92
CA VAL A 40 -6.25 -16.01 3.32
C VAL A 40 -5.33 -15.03 2.59
N PRO A 41 -4.74 -14.04 3.29
CA PRO A 41 -3.74 -13.15 2.69
C PRO A 41 -2.54 -13.93 2.18
N GLN A 42 -2.14 -13.69 0.93
CA GLN A 42 -1.00 -14.34 0.27
C GLN A 42 0.16 -13.35 0.09
N PHE A 43 -0.14 -12.14 -0.38
CA PHE A 43 0.86 -11.12 -0.68
C PHE A 43 0.40 -9.75 -0.21
N HIS A 44 1.36 -8.96 0.25
CA HIS A 44 1.21 -7.54 0.49
C HIS A 44 2.12 -6.79 -0.47
N VAL A 45 1.58 -5.77 -1.12
CA VAL A 45 2.29 -4.94 -2.10
C VAL A 45 2.12 -3.48 -1.74
N SER A 46 3.22 -2.75 -1.68
CA SER A 46 3.21 -1.30 -1.50
C SER A 46 3.00 -0.61 -2.85
N ALA A 47 1.75 -0.57 -3.33
CA ALA A 47 1.40 -0.26 -4.72
C ALA A 47 2.04 1.03 -5.31
N ASP A 48 2.21 2.08 -4.51
CA ASP A 48 2.86 3.33 -4.95
C ASP A 48 4.35 3.41 -4.58
N GLY A 49 4.86 2.45 -3.82
CA GLY A 49 6.21 2.43 -3.25
C GLY A 49 6.58 3.79 -2.66
N LEU A 50 7.73 4.29 -3.09
CA LEU A 50 8.26 5.61 -2.70
C LEU A 50 8.06 6.69 -3.77
N ALA A 51 7.24 6.45 -4.80
CA ALA A 51 7.09 7.37 -5.92
C ALA A 51 6.65 8.79 -5.48
N HIS A 52 5.79 8.85 -4.45
CA HIS A 52 5.29 10.08 -3.88
C HIS A 52 6.36 10.97 -3.22
N ALA A 53 7.54 10.43 -2.90
CA ALA A 53 8.65 11.19 -2.31
C ALA A 53 9.43 12.02 -3.34
N TYR A 54 9.31 11.70 -4.64
CA TYR A 54 10.12 12.31 -5.70
C TYR A 54 9.31 12.71 -6.95
N PRO A 55 8.13 13.36 -6.83
CA PRO A 55 7.22 13.57 -7.95
C PRO A 55 7.85 14.36 -9.10
N ASP A 56 8.60 15.42 -8.79
CA ASP A 56 9.24 16.27 -9.80
C ASP A 56 10.36 15.53 -10.54
N LYS A 57 11.11 14.68 -9.83
CA LYS A 57 12.18 13.88 -10.43
C LYS A 57 11.60 12.83 -11.38
N LEU A 58 10.53 12.14 -10.99
CA LEU A 58 9.85 11.15 -11.82
C LEU A 58 9.33 11.76 -13.12
N GLY A 59 8.77 12.96 -13.06
CA GLY A 59 8.28 13.68 -14.25
C GLY A 59 9.38 14.14 -15.22
N SER A 60 10.65 14.05 -14.82
CA SER A 60 11.80 14.52 -15.60
C SER A 60 12.74 13.41 -16.07
N LEU A 61 12.41 12.14 -15.83
CA LEU A 61 13.25 11.02 -16.20
C LEU A 61 13.35 10.86 -17.72
N SER A 62 14.54 10.49 -18.20
CA SER A 62 14.65 9.91 -19.53
C SER A 62 14.00 8.53 -19.57
N GLU A 63 13.77 8.00 -20.77
CA GLU A 63 13.21 6.66 -20.97
C GLU A 63 14.05 5.57 -20.27
N GLU A 64 15.38 5.59 -20.45
CA GLU A 64 16.30 4.63 -19.81
C GLU A 64 16.24 4.73 -18.27
N GLN A 65 16.12 5.94 -17.72
CA GLN A 65 16.01 6.14 -16.27
C GLN A 65 14.64 5.68 -15.75
N TYR A 66 13.58 5.88 -16.54
CA TYR A 66 12.25 5.42 -16.21
C TYR A 66 12.17 3.90 -16.17
N GLU A 67 12.80 3.19 -17.11
CA GLU A 67 12.90 1.73 -17.08
C GLU A 67 13.62 1.21 -15.83
N LYS A 68 14.77 1.83 -15.48
CA LYS A 68 15.50 1.54 -14.24
C LYS A 68 14.63 1.78 -13.00
N PHE A 69 13.90 2.89 -12.98
CA PHE A 69 12.95 3.20 -11.92
C PHE A 69 11.84 2.13 -11.84
N CYS A 70 11.28 1.70 -12.96
CA CYS A 70 10.21 0.69 -12.97
C CYS A 70 10.69 -0.66 -12.43
N ALA A 71 11.88 -1.11 -12.84
CA ALA A 71 12.47 -2.35 -12.32
C ALA A 71 12.66 -2.27 -10.80
N TRP A 72 13.29 -1.19 -10.32
CA TRP A 72 13.46 -0.95 -8.89
C TRP A 72 12.13 -0.79 -8.13
N HIS A 73 11.15 -0.09 -8.72
CA HIS A 73 9.83 0.12 -8.15
C HIS A 73 9.11 -1.20 -7.92
N LEU A 74 9.16 -2.12 -8.88
CA LEU A 74 8.56 -3.44 -8.73
C LEU A 74 9.22 -4.24 -7.60
N GLU A 75 10.56 -4.24 -7.53
CA GLU A 75 11.30 -4.94 -6.47
C GLU A 75 10.97 -4.40 -5.07
N ILE A 76 10.99 -3.08 -4.89
CA ILE A 76 10.72 -2.47 -3.59
C ILE A 76 9.24 -2.59 -3.20
N CYS A 77 8.33 -2.65 -4.18
CA CYS A 77 6.90 -2.80 -3.91
C CYS A 77 6.56 -4.10 -3.15
N GLU A 78 7.35 -5.15 -3.34
CA GLU A 78 7.18 -6.45 -2.69
C GLU A 78 7.93 -6.57 -1.35
N ASP A 79 8.79 -5.61 -1.01
CA ASP A 79 9.52 -5.60 0.26
C ASP A 79 8.61 -5.16 1.42
N LEU A 80 8.32 -6.10 2.31
CA LEU A 80 7.46 -5.88 3.47
C LEU A 80 7.99 -4.80 4.44
N THR A 81 9.31 -4.55 4.46
CA THR A 81 9.92 -3.56 5.34
C THR A 81 9.51 -2.13 4.98
N VAL A 82 9.15 -1.89 3.72
CA VAL A 82 8.70 -0.58 3.24
C VAL A 82 7.18 -0.49 3.06
N LEU A 83 6.43 -1.53 3.41
CA LEU A 83 5.00 -1.62 3.12
C LEU A 83 4.19 -0.41 3.63
N GLY A 84 4.53 0.06 4.84
CA GLY A 84 3.88 1.21 5.48
C GLY A 84 4.31 2.57 4.92
N SER A 85 5.30 2.62 4.03
CA SER A 85 5.77 3.87 3.42
C SER A 85 4.96 4.29 2.19
N SER A 86 4.25 3.35 1.55
CA SER A 86 3.41 3.65 0.40
C SER A 86 2.09 4.30 0.80
N VAL A 87 1.57 5.15 -0.09
CA VAL A 87 0.29 5.84 0.13
C VAL A 87 -0.87 4.85 0.02
N HIS A 88 -0.80 3.90 -0.90
CA HIS A 88 -1.74 2.79 -1.02
C HIS A 88 -1.03 1.43 -0.86
N GLY A 89 -1.71 0.51 -0.17
CA GLY A 89 -1.33 -0.89 -0.09
C GLY A 89 -2.32 -1.77 -0.86
N LEU A 90 -1.82 -2.85 -1.44
CA LEU A 90 -2.61 -3.90 -2.08
C LEU A 90 -2.36 -5.21 -1.33
N ILE A 91 -3.44 -5.93 -0.99
CA ILE A 91 -3.35 -7.28 -0.44
C ILE A 91 -3.99 -8.23 -1.43
N VAL A 92 -3.21 -9.21 -1.88
CA VAL A 92 -3.73 -10.32 -2.70
C VAL A 92 -4.12 -11.44 -1.74
N CYS A 93 -5.38 -11.86 -1.82
CA CYS A 93 -5.92 -12.91 -0.97
C CYS A 93 -6.41 -14.09 -1.80
N GLU A 94 -6.26 -15.28 -1.23
CA GLU A 94 -6.90 -16.49 -1.71
C GLU A 94 -8.26 -16.66 -1.01
N LYS A 95 -9.28 -17.02 -1.78
CA LYS A 95 -10.53 -17.53 -1.23
C LYS A 95 -10.34 -19.03 -0.95
N PRO A 96 -10.49 -19.51 0.30
CA PRO A 96 -10.39 -20.93 0.59
C PRO A 96 -11.35 -21.75 -0.27
N CYS A 97 -10.86 -22.84 -0.84
CA CYS A 97 -11.73 -23.86 -1.42
C CYS A 97 -12.52 -24.51 -0.28
N GLU A 98 -13.78 -24.09 -0.10
CA GLU A 98 -14.73 -24.92 0.63
C GLU A 98 -14.90 -26.20 -0.18
N GLY A 99 -14.35 -27.30 0.34
CA GLY A 99 -14.45 -28.60 -0.34
C GLY A 99 -15.90 -28.85 -0.72
N ILE A 100 -16.15 -29.14 -2.00
CA ILE A 100 -17.43 -29.71 -2.43
C ILE A 100 -17.61 -30.95 -1.58
N LYS A 101 -18.51 -30.89 -0.59
CA LYS A 101 -18.95 -32.07 0.14
C LYS A 101 -19.81 -32.87 -0.84
N VAL A 102 -19.16 -33.73 -1.63
CA VAL A 102 -19.84 -34.76 -2.40
C VAL A 102 -20.51 -35.66 -1.36
N LYS A 103 -21.84 -35.65 -1.34
CA LYS A 103 -22.66 -36.55 -0.53
C LYS A 103 -22.53 -37.98 -1.04
#